data_AF-A0A662TQW1-F1
#
_entry.id   AF-A0A662TQW1-F1
#
_cell.length_a   1.000
_cell.length_b   1.000
_cell.length_c   1.000
_cell.angle_alpha   90.00
_cell.angle_beta   90.00
_cell.angle_gamma   90.00
#
_symmetry.space_group_name_H-M   'P 1'
#
loop_
_entity.id
_entity.type
_entity.pdbx_description
1 polymer ?
#
loop_
_entity_poly.entity_id
_entity_poly.type
_entity_poly.pdbx_seq_one_letter_code
_entity_poly.pdbx_strand_id
1 'polypeptide(L)'
;QLGFAIANVLDPTSSEQVSIIAQFEQFLAFLIFLVINGHYMLVAALYKSFQVVPLGRFIFSGVVAKELISASAQVFAVGLKLAAPVVVTLTVTNIAMAVISKTMPQINVYFLGFPVQIGLGFIVMGVSLPVFYWVFKSAIDGMMKGIFAIITLVGGV
;
A
#
# COMPACT_ATOMS: atom_id res chain seq x y z
N GLN A 1 -2.28 -6.39 12.67
CA GLN A 1 -1.60 -6.75 13.94
C GLN A 1 -1.86 -8.23 14.22
N LEU A 2 -1.22 -9.10 13.46
CA LEU A 2 -1.65 -10.47 13.20
C LEU A 2 -1.05 -11.51 14.18
N GLY A 3 -0.82 -11.11 15.43
CA GLY A 3 -0.03 -11.94 16.35
C GLY A 3 1.47 -12.01 16.05
N PHE A 4 1.91 -11.60 14.85
CA PHE A 4 3.33 -11.45 14.51
C PHE A 4 4.05 -10.39 15.33
N ALA A 5 3.32 -9.52 16.04
CA ALA A 5 3.92 -8.62 17.04
C ALA A 5 4.54 -9.39 18.23
N ILE A 6 4.13 -10.65 18.51
CA ILE A 6 4.73 -11.49 19.55
C ILE A 6 6.09 -12.06 19.10
N ALA A 7 6.32 -12.25 17.80
CA ALA A 7 7.65 -12.61 17.30
C ALA A 7 8.69 -11.55 17.69
N ASN A 8 8.29 -10.27 17.71
CA ASN A 8 9.14 -9.15 18.15
C ASN A 8 9.45 -9.17 19.66
N VAL A 9 8.61 -9.82 20.47
CA VAL A 9 8.85 -9.99 21.91
C VAL A 9 9.80 -11.16 22.17
N LEU A 10 9.82 -12.16 21.27
CA LEU A 10 10.65 -13.35 21.38
C LEU A 10 12.06 -13.17 20.78
N ASP A 11 12.22 -12.29 19.79
CA ASP A 11 13.53 -11.91 19.22
C ASP A 11 13.60 -10.38 18.93
N PRO A 12 14.03 -9.56 19.92
CA PRO A 12 14.18 -8.11 19.75
C PRO A 12 15.45 -7.71 18.99
N THR A 13 16.34 -8.64 18.64
CA THR A 13 17.57 -8.37 17.87
C THR A 13 17.31 -8.31 16.36
N SER A 14 16.28 -9.00 15.88
CA SER A 14 15.72 -8.79 14.55
C SER A 14 14.88 -7.50 14.53
N SER A 15 15.43 -6.42 13.99
CA SER A 15 14.72 -5.14 13.84
C SER A 15 13.67 -5.17 12.71
N GLU A 16 13.36 -6.33 12.14
CA GLU A 16 12.46 -6.45 11.00
C GLU A 16 10.99 -6.45 11.44
N GLN A 17 10.40 -5.26 11.45
CA GLN A 17 8.96 -5.04 11.68
C GLN A 17 8.11 -5.33 10.43
N VAL A 18 8.54 -6.21 9.53
CA VAL A 18 7.82 -6.44 8.29
C VAL A 18 6.73 -7.47 8.51
N SER A 19 5.48 -7.01 8.51
CA SER A 19 4.31 -7.89 8.49
C SER A 19 4.36 -8.78 7.24
N ILE A 20 4.23 -10.10 7.41
CA ILE A 20 4.21 -11.07 6.28
C ILE A 20 3.17 -10.67 5.23
N ILE A 21 2.04 -10.11 5.65
CA ILE A 21 1.00 -9.58 4.77
C ILE A 21 1.50 -8.37 3.97
N ALA A 22 2.20 -7.43 4.60
CA ALA A 22 2.74 -6.28 3.91
C ALA A 22 3.81 -6.71 2.90
N GLN A 23 4.65 -7.68 3.27
CA GLN A 23 5.63 -8.26 2.35
C GLN A 23 4.95 -8.94 1.15
N PHE A 24 3.86 -9.68 1.39
CA PHE A 24 3.09 -10.29 0.32
C PHE A 24 2.42 -9.24 -0.58
N GLU A 25 1.78 -8.22 -0.02
CA GLU A 25 1.20 -7.11 -0.79
C GLU A 25 2.27 -6.37 -1.60
N GLN A 26 3.47 -6.20 -1.06
CA GLN A 26 4.59 -5.59 -1.76
C GLN A 26 5.04 -6.44 -2.96
N PHE A 27 5.18 -7.75 -2.80
CA PHE A 27 5.49 -8.65 -3.91
C PHE A 27 4.37 -8.64 -4.96
N LEU A 28 3.11 -8.67 -4.52
CA LEU A 28 1.95 -8.61 -5.41
C LEU A 28 1.91 -7.30 -6.20
N ALA A 29 2.11 -6.16 -5.52
CA ALA A 29 2.19 -4.85 -6.13
C ALA A 29 3.32 -4.78 -7.17
N PHE A 30 4.49 -5.34 -6.85
CA PHE A 30 5.62 -5.40 -7.78
C PHE A 30 5.31 -6.25 -9.02
N LEU A 31 4.71 -7.43 -8.84
CA LEU A 31 4.28 -8.28 -9.95
C LEU A 31 3.27 -7.57 -10.84
N ILE A 32 2.25 -6.93 -10.24
CA ILE A 32 1.25 -6.17 -10.99
C ILE A 32 1.90 -5.02 -11.73
N PHE A 33 2.83 -4.30 -11.09
CA PHE A 33 3.59 -3.21 -11.70
C PHE A 33 4.37 -3.67 -12.95
N LEU A 34 4.96 -4.87 -12.92
CA LEU A 34 5.60 -5.46 -14.09
C LEU A 34 4.58 -5.83 -15.18
N VAL A 35 3.46 -6.46 -14.80
CA VAL A 35 2.40 -6.89 -15.74
C VAL A 35 1.79 -5.71 -16.49
N ILE A 36 1.60 -4.57 -15.82
CA ILE A 36 1.06 -3.35 -16.47
C ILE A 36 2.14 -2.55 -17.21
N ASN A 37 3.38 -3.03 -17.30
CA ASN A 37 4.53 -2.32 -17.87
C ASN A 37 4.80 -0.96 -17.22
N GLY A 38 4.55 -0.83 -15.91
CA GLY A 38 4.74 0.43 -15.18
C GLY A 38 6.19 0.95 -15.25
N HIS A 39 7.16 0.05 -15.36
CA HIS A 39 8.57 0.38 -15.55
C HIS A 39 8.83 1.13 -16.87
N TYR A 40 8.15 0.74 -17.97
CA TYR A 40 8.23 1.46 -19.24
C TYR A 40 7.66 2.87 -19.13
N MET A 41 6.56 3.04 -18.37
CA MET A 41 5.96 4.34 -18.13
C MET A 41 6.90 5.29 -17.37
N LEU A 42 7.65 4.77 -16.39
CA LEU A 42 8.66 5.57 -15.66
C LEU A 42 9.79 6.05 -16.57
N VAL A 43 10.32 5.17 -17.43
CA VAL A 43 11.37 5.54 -18.39
C VAL A 43 10.85 6.58 -19.38
N ALA A 44 9.62 6.42 -19.87
CA ALA A 44 8.98 7.39 -20.76
C ALA A 44 8.77 8.76 -20.08
N ALA A 45 8.37 8.77 -18.80
CA ALA A 45 8.21 10.00 -18.02
C ALA A 45 9.54 10.72 -17.82
N LEU A 46 10.61 9.98 -17.50
CA LEU A 46 11.97 10.52 -17.38
C LEU A 46 12.43 11.16 -18.70
N TYR A 47 12.27 10.44 -19.81
CA TYR A 47 12.64 10.95 -21.13
C TYR A 47 11.89 12.26 -21.46
N LYS A 48 10.57 12.30 -21.21
CA LYS A 48 9.76 13.50 -21.46
C LYS A 48 10.13 14.66 -20.54
N SER A 49 10.58 14.38 -19.31
CA SER A 49 11.05 15.42 -18.37
C SER A 49 12.18 16.26 -18.98
N PHE A 50 13.16 15.62 -19.62
CA PHE A 50 14.27 16.32 -20.27
C PHE A 50 13.87 17.13 -21.52
N GLN A 51 12.77 16.75 -22.18
CA GLN A 51 12.24 17.51 -23.32
C GLN A 51 11.46 18.75 -22.88
N VAL A 52 10.69 18.63 -21.81
CA VAL A 52 9.76 19.67 -21.34
C VAL A 52 10.45 20.67 -20.41
N VAL A 53 11.46 20.24 -19.65
CA VAL A 53 12.22 21.11 -18.73
C VAL A 53 13.65 21.29 -19.26
N PRO A 54 13.94 22.40 -19.97
CA PRO A 54 15.29 22.70 -20.42
C PRO A 54 16.22 22.87 -19.22
N LEU A 55 17.48 22.45 -19.37
CA LEU A 55 18.52 22.64 -18.36
C LEU A 55 18.63 24.14 -18.00
N GLY A 56 18.48 24.46 -16.71
CA GLY A 56 18.58 25.81 -16.18
C GLY A 56 17.29 26.65 -16.21
N ARG A 57 16.16 26.14 -16.72
CA ARG A 57 14.85 26.83 -16.71
C ARG A 57 13.80 26.15 -15.82
N PHE A 58 14.23 25.64 -14.68
CA PHE A 58 13.33 25.05 -13.68
C PHE A 58 12.55 26.15 -12.95
N ILE A 59 11.23 26.14 -13.06
CA ILE A 59 10.36 27.08 -12.33
C ILE A 59 9.64 26.32 -11.22
N PHE A 60 10.02 26.59 -9.96
CA PHE A 60 9.26 26.10 -8.82
C PHE A 60 8.22 27.14 -8.41
N SER A 61 6.95 26.85 -8.68
CA SER A 61 5.83 27.72 -8.32
C SER A 61 5.02 27.13 -7.17
N GLY A 62 4.19 27.96 -6.52
CA GLY A 62 3.24 27.49 -5.51
C GLY A 62 2.24 26.45 -6.06
N VAL A 63 1.99 26.46 -7.37
CA VAL A 63 1.14 25.46 -8.04
C VAL A 63 1.83 24.09 -8.06
N VAL A 64 3.13 24.05 -8.36
CA VAL A 64 3.94 22.80 -8.31
C VAL A 64 3.94 22.24 -6.88
N ALA A 65 4.16 23.10 -5.87
CA ALA A 65 4.14 22.67 -4.47
C ALA A 65 2.78 22.09 -4.06
N LYS A 66 1.67 22.73 -4.47
CA LYS A 66 0.31 22.23 -4.23
C LYS A 66 0.09 20.85 -4.87
N GLU A 67 0.58 20.65 -6.09
CA GLU A 67 0.41 19.39 -6.81
C GLU A 67 1.23 18.26 -6.18
N LEU A 68 2.44 18.54 -5.68
CA LEU A 68 3.22 17.57 -4.89
C LEU A 68 2.50 17.16 -3.59
N ILE A 69 1.90 18.12 -2.88
CA ILE A 69 1.14 17.85 -1.66
C ILE A 69 -0.10 16.99 -1.99
N SER A 70 -0.82 17.32 -3.06
CA SER A 70 -1.96 16.56 -3.56
C SER A 70 -1.57 15.12 -3.91
N ALA A 71 -0.46 14.93 -4.64
CA ALA A 71 0.06 13.62 -4.99
C ALA A 71 0.44 12.80 -3.74
N SER A 72 1.05 13.44 -2.74
CA SER A 72 1.38 12.80 -1.46
C SER A 72 0.14 12.33 -0.70
N ALA A 73 -0.92 13.16 -0.68
CA ALA A 73 -2.20 12.79 -0.07
C ALA A 73 -2.87 11.62 -0.81
N GLN A 74 -2.75 11.56 -2.15
CA GLN A 74 -3.27 10.46 -2.95
C GLN A 74 -2.56 9.13 -2.63
N VAL A 75 -1.25 9.14 -2.41
CA VAL A 75 -0.50 7.93 -2.00
C VAL A 75 -1.07 7.35 -0.70
N PHE A 76 -1.33 8.20 0.30
CA PHE A 76 -1.93 7.76 1.56
C PHE A 76 -3.36 7.20 1.36
N ALA A 77 -4.17 7.87 0.55
CA ALA A 77 -5.54 7.42 0.25
C ALA A 77 -5.54 6.07 -0.50
N VAL A 78 -4.63 5.86 -1.44
CA VAL A 78 -4.48 4.58 -2.15
C VAL A 78 -4.00 3.49 -1.20
N GLY A 79 -2.98 3.76 -0.38
CA GLY A 79 -2.48 2.82 0.62
C GLY A 79 -3.58 2.36 1.58
N LEU A 80 -4.41 3.28 2.08
CA LEU A 80 -5.54 2.96 2.94
C LEU A 80 -6.58 2.09 2.22
N LYS A 81 -6.89 2.38 0.95
CA LYS A 81 -7.82 1.58 0.14
C LYS A 81 -7.32 0.16 -0.09
N LEU A 82 -6.02 0.00 -0.37
CA LEU A 82 -5.40 -1.31 -0.57
C LEU A 82 -5.38 -2.14 0.72
N ALA A 83 -5.08 -1.51 1.86
CA ALA A 83 -5.06 -2.17 3.16
C ALA A 83 -6.47 -2.44 3.74
N ALA A 84 -7.48 -1.70 3.31
CA ALA A 84 -8.83 -1.72 3.90
C ALA A 84 -9.45 -3.12 4.02
N PRO A 85 -9.46 -4.00 3.00
CA PRO A 85 -10.12 -5.30 3.09
C PRO A 85 -9.54 -6.16 4.22
N VAL A 86 -8.21 -6.26 4.28
CA VAL A 86 -7.51 -7.08 5.28
C VAL A 86 -7.63 -6.46 6.67
N VAL A 87 -7.43 -5.14 6.79
CA VAL A 87 -7.50 -4.44 8.09
C VAL A 87 -8.90 -4.52 8.69
N VAL A 88 -9.95 -4.32 7.88
CA VAL A 88 -11.34 -4.38 8.35
C VAL A 88 -11.68 -5.79 8.81
N THR A 89 -11.38 -6.83 8.01
CA THR A 89 -11.64 -8.22 8.39
C THR A 89 -10.92 -8.60 9.68
N LEU A 90 -9.64 -8.26 9.81
CA LEU A 90 -8.88 -8.59 11.01
C LEU A 90 -9.38 -7.82 12.23
N THR A 91 -9.81 -6.58 12.07
CA THR A 91 -10.40 -5.79 13.18
C THR A 91 -11.70 -6.43 13.65
N VAL A 92 -12.58 -6.84 12.74
CA VAL A 92 -13.82 -7.55 13.08
C VAL A 92 -13.52 -8.89 13.75
N THR A 93 -12.52 -9.62 13.25
CA THR A 93 -12.08 -10.89 13.83
C THR A 93 -11.56 -10.68 15.26
N ASN A 94 -10.79 -9.62 15.51
CA ASN A 94 -10.29 -9.29 16.85
C ASN A 94 -11.42 -9.00 17.83
N ILE A 95 -12.43 -8.25 17.39
CA ILE A 95 -13.62 -7.96 18.20
C ILE A 95 -14.37 -9.27 18.50
N ALA A 96 -14.54 -10.15 17.51
CA ALA A 96 -15.19 -11.45 17.72
C ALA A 96 -14.41 -12.32 18.72
N MET A 97 -13.08 -12.40 18.60
CA MET A 97 -12.23 -13.15 19.54
C MET A 97 -12.28 -12.55 20.95
N ALA A 98 -12.35 -11.22 21.09
CA ALA A 98 -12.49 -10.55 22.38
C ALA A 98 -13.85 -10.85 23.06
N VAL A 99 -14.92 -11.03 22.29
CA VAL A 99 -16.21 -11.48 22.84
C VAL A 99 -16.12 -12.94 23.28
N ILE A 100 -15.50 -13.81 22.47
CA ILE A 100 -15.32 -15.23 22.79
C ILE A 100 -14.49 -15.41 24.07
N SER A 101 -13.43 -14.62 24.26
CA SER A 101 -12.60 -14.71 25.47
C SER A 101 -13.37 -14.38 26.75
N LYS A 102 -14.37 -13.49 26.66
CA LYS A 102 -15.26 -13.18 27.77
C LYS A 102 -16.28 -14.28 28.05
N THR A 103 -16.83 -14.89 27.00
CA THR A 103 -17.89 -15.91 27.13
C THR A 103 -17.34 -17.30 27.48
N MET A 104 -16.18 -17.67 26.96
CA MET A 104 -15.53 -18.97 27.18
C MET A 104 -14.11 -18.77 27.73
N PRO A 105 -13.96 -18.36 29.01
CA PRO A 105 -12.66 -18.05 29.61
C PRO A 105 -11.71 -19.27 29.73
N GLN A 106 -12.26 -20.48 29.58
CA GLN A 106 -11.49 -21.73 29.60
C GLN A 106 -10.75 -22.00 28.28
N ILE A 107 -11.15 -21.37 27.18
CA ILE A 107 -10.48 -21.49 25.88
C ILE A 107 -9.31 -20.51 25.85
N ASN A 108 -8.11 -21.01 25.55
CA ASN A 108 -6.98 -20.15 25.25
C ASN A 108 -7.20 -19.48 23.89
N VAL A 109 -7.82 -18.29 23.91
CA VAL A 109 -8.15 -17.50 22.72
C VAL A 109 -6.91 -17.09 21.94
N TYR A 110 -5.73 -17.04 22.57
CA TYR A 110 -4.47 -16.82 21.85
C TYR A 110 -4.10 -18.04 20.97
N PHE A 111 -4.31 -19.25 21.47
CA PHE A 111 -4.03 -20.48 20.72
C PHE A 111 -4.94 -20.62 19.49
N LEU A 112 -6.22 -20.26 19.62
CA LEU A 112 -7.17 -20.32 18.51
C LEU A 112 -7.12 -19.08 17.60
N GLY A 113 -6.78 -17.92 18.16
CA GLY A 113 -6.84 -16.63 17.48
C GLY A 113 -5.81 -16.48 16.37
N PHE A 114 -4.57 -16.93 16.58
CA PHE A 114 -3.53 -16.79 15.55
C PHE A 114 -3.83 -17.60 14.27
N PRO A 115 -4.17 -18.91 14.34
CA PRO A 115 -4.53 -19.66 13.15
C PRO A 115 -5.73 -19.05 12.39
N VAL A 116 -6.74 -18.57 13.12
CA VAL A 116 -7.94 -17.96 12.54
C VAL A 116 -7.60 -16.63 11.86
N GLN A 117 -6.85 -15.74 12.51
CA GLN A 117 -6.44 -14.46 11.93
C GLN A 117 -5.60 -14.66 10.67
N ILE A 118 -4.63 -15.60 10.71
CA ILE A 118 -3.76 -15.89 9.55
C ILE A 118 -4.60 -16.44 8.40
N GLY A 119 -5.44 -17.44 8.66
CA GLY A 119 -6.30 -18.06 7.65
C GLY A 119 -7.25 -17.05 7.00
N LEU A 120 -7.96 -16.26 7.81
CA LEU A 120 -8.86 -15.22 7.30
C LEU A 120 -8.11 -14.11 6.54
N GLY A 121 -6.93 -13.71 7.00
CA GLY A 121 -6.09 -12.73 6.31
C GLY A 121 -5.75 -13.17 4.89
N PHE A 122 -5.28 -14.40 4.71
CA PHE A 122 -4.96 -14.96 3.40
C PHE A 122 -6.20 -15.19 2.52
N ILE A 123 -7.31 -15.66 3.09
CA ILE A 123 -8.57 -15.86 2.34
C ILE A 123 -9.07 -14.53 1.79
N VAL A 124 -9.17 -13.50 2.64
CA VAL A 124 -9.67 -12.19 2.21
C VAL A 124 -8.74 -11.56 1.18
N MET A 125 -7.44 -11.68 1.39
CA MET A 125 -6.44 -11.21 0.43
C MET A 125 -6.59 -11.89 -0.94
N GLY A 126 -6.76 -13.22 -0.97
CA GLY A 126 -7.00 -13.98 -2.19
C GLY A 126 -8.27 -13.54 -2.91
N VAL A 127 -9.37 -13.36 -2.17
CA VAL A 127 -10.65 -12.88 -2.73
C VAL A 127 -10.56 -11.42 -3.20
N SER A 128 -9.75 -10.59 -2.54
CA SER A 128 -9.58 -9.17 -2.88
C SER A 128 -8.59 -8.92 -4.01
N LEU A 129 -7.90 -9.94 -4.54
CA LEU A 129 -6.91 -9.78 -5.62
C LEU A 129 -7.41 -8.97 -6.83
N PRO A 130 -8.62 -9.20 -7.38
CA PRO A 130 -9.10 -8.41 -8.52
C PRO A 130 -9.28 -6.93 -8.19
N VAL A 131 -9.77 -6.65 -6.98
CA VAL A 131 -9.93 -5.28 -6.47
C VAL A 131 -8.56 -4.63 -6.28
N PHE A 132 -7.61 -5.36 -5.70
CA PHE A 132 -6.23 -4.90 -5.53
C PHE A 132 -5.62 -4.52 -6.87
N TYR A 133 -5.72 -5.37 -7.90
CA TYR A 133 -5.25 -5.08 -9.25
C TYR A 133 -5.88 -3.80 -9.81
N TRP A 134 -7.21 -3.66 -9.72
CA TRP A 134 -7.91 -2.50 -10.26
C TRP A 134 -7.52 -1.19 -9.56
N VAL A 135 -7.48 -1.20 -8.22
CA VAL A 135 -7.07 -0.03 -7.43
C VAL A 135 -5.61 0.34 -7.71
N PHE A 136 -4.72 -0.66 -7.73
CA PHE A 136 -3.30 -0.43 -7.99
C PHE A 136 -3.04 0.12 -9.39
N LYS A 137 -3.66 -0.46 -10.43
CA LYS A 137 -3.56 0.04 -11.80
C LYS A 137 -4.10 1.47 -11.89
N SER A 138 -5.27 1.75 -11.32
CA SER A 138 -5.84 3.10 -11.31
C SER A 138 -4.94 4.10 -10.58
N ALA A 139 -4.25 3.67 -9.53
CA ALA A 139 -3.31 4.52 -8.80
C ALA A 139 -2.07 4.85 -9.66
N ILE A 140 -1.50 3.86 -10.35
CA ILE A 140 -0.36 4.06 -11.27
C ILE A 140 -0.74 5.00 -12.41
N ASP A 141 -1.90 4.79 -13.04
CA ASP A 141 -2.40 5.65 -14.11
C ASP A 141 -2.62 7.10 -13.62
N GLY A 142 -3.16 7.27 -12.41
CA GLY A 142 -3.36 8.57 -11.77
C GLY A 142 -2.04 9.27 -11.43
N MET A 143 -1.09 8.55 -10.81
CA MET A 143 0.24 9.09 -10.48
C MET A 143 1.01 9.50 -11.73
N MET A 144 0.90 8.73 -12.82
CA MET A 144 1.57 9.08 -14.08
C MET A 144 1.04 10.41 -14.66
N LYS A 145 -0.29 10.64 -14.58
CA LYS A 145 -0.88 11.94 -14.96
C LYS A 145 -0.37 13.06 -14.06
N GLY A 146 -0.27 12.83 -12.76
CA GLY A 146 0.28 13.80 -11.80
C GLY A 146 1.75 14.14 -12.09
N ILE A 147 2.57 13.13 -12.39
CA ILE A 147 3.98 13.33 -12.79
C ILE A 147 4.07 14.19 -14.04
N PHE A 148 3.26 13.90 -15.07
CA PHE A 148 3.27 14.72 -16.28
C PHE A 148 2.81 16.16 -16.03
N ALA A 149 1.80 16.37 -15.18
CA ALA A 149 1.35 17.71 -14.80
C ALA A 149 2.44 18.49 -14.06
N ILE A 150 3.17 17.83 -13.15
CA ILE A 150 4.29 18.44 -12.45
C ILE A 150 5.41 18.81 -13.43
N ILE A 151 5.76 17.91 -14.36
CA ILE A 151 6.79 18.15 -15.38
C ILE A 151 6.43 19.38 -16.25
N THR A 152 5.19 19.50 -16.70
CA THR A 152 4.76 20.65 -17.52
C THR A 152 4.76 21.96 -16.74
N LEU A 153 4.21 21.93 -15.51
CA LEU A 153 4.19 23.11 -14.64
C LEU A 153 5.59 23.62 -14.31
N VAL A 154 6.55 22.70 -14.12
CA VAL A 154 7.95 23.02 -13.85
C VAL A 154 8.67 23.55 -15.09
N GLY A 155 8.34 23.04 -16.28
CA GLY A 155 8.87 23.49 -17.56
C GLY A 155 8.37 24.87 -18.01
N GLY A 156 7.38 25.43 -17.29
CA GLY A 156 6.79 26.73 -17.61
C GLY A 156 5.84 26.71 -18.81
N VAL A 157 5.25 25.54 -19.11
CA VAL A 157 4.26 25.33 -20.19
C VAL A 157 2.88 25.07 -19.61
#